data_AF-A0A4P5R923-F1
#
_entry.id   AF-A0A4P5R923-F1
#
_cell.length_a   1.000
_cell.length_b   1.000
_cell.length_c   1.000
_cell.angle_alpha   90.00
_cell.angle_beta   90.00
_cell.angle_gamma   90.00
#
_symmetry.space_group_name_H-M   'P 1'
#
loop_
_entity.id
_entity.type
_entity.pdbx_description
1 polymer ?
#
loop_
_entity_poly.entity_id
_entity_poly.type
_entity_poly.pdbx_seq_one_letter_code
_entity_poly.pdbx_strand_id
1 'polypeptide(L)'
;MSRHPRGNKDWPEVGIFAQRAKDRPNRLGVTVCRVLRVDGSSLHVSGLDAIDGTPVVDIKPWMVEFGPRGEVVQPSWSSELMKGYW
;
A
#
# COMPACT_ATOMS: atom_id res chain seq x y z
N MET A 1 7.51 -13.51 12.13
CA MET A 1 6.26 -13.04 12.76
C MET A 1 5.14 -13.19 11.75
N SER A 2 4.15 -14.01 12.08
CA SER A 2 2.89 -14.20 11.33
C SER A 2 1.74 -13.61 12.13
N ARG A 3 0.69 -13.16 11.43
CA ARG A 3 -0.56 -12.67 12.05
C ARG A 3 -1.69 -12.70 11.04
N HIS A 4 -2.91 -12.70 11.55
CA HIS A 4 -4.12 -12.47 10.76
C HIS A 4 -4.15 -11.03 10.18
N PRO A 5 -4.44 -10.82 8.89
CA PRO A 5 -4.59 -9.48 8.31
C PRO A 5 -5.65 -8.67 9.07
N ARG A 6 -5.32 -7.46 9.49
CA ARG A 6 -6.15 -6.60 10.38
C ARG A 6 -6.64 -7.28 11.67
N GLY A 7 -6.06 -8.40 12.07
CA GLY A 7 -6.53 -9.21 13.21
C GLY A 7 -7.80 -10.03 12.95
N ASN A 8 -8.28 -10.11 11.70
CA ASN A 8 -9.47 -10.86 11.36
C ASN A 8 -9.18 -12.38 11.33
N LYS A 9 -9.75 -13.12 12.28
CA LYS A 9 -9.53 -14.56 12.44
C LYS A 9 -10.17 -15.42 11.33
N ASP A 10 -11.09 -14.86 10.57
CA ASP A 10 -11.69 -15.54 9.41
C ASP A 10 -10.74 -15.58 8.20
N TRP A 11 -9.70 -14.73 8.22
CA TRP A 11 -8.64 -14.71 7.21
C TRP A 11 -7.42 -15.49 7.68
N PRO A 12 -6.64 -16.08 6.77
CA PRO A 12 -5.51 -16.93 7.14
C PRO A 12 -4.44 -16.16 7.92
N GLU A 13 -3.76 -16.86 8.82
CA GLU A 13 -2.55 -16.33 9.43
C GLU A 13 -1.43 -16.33 8.39
N VAL A 14 -0.85 -15.16 8.10
CA VAL A 14 0.17 -15.01 7.06
C VAL A 14 1.41 -14.29 7.57
N GLY A 15 2.56 -14.64 7.01
CA GLY A 15 3.84 -13.98 7.31
C GLY A 15 3.85 -12.51 6.88
N ILE A 16 4.76 -11.71 7.44
CA ILE A 16 4.87 -10.28 7.17
C ILE A 16 5.03 -9.92 5.68
N PHE A 17 5.69 -10.76 4.88
CA PHE A 17 5.88 -10.51 3.44
C PHE A 17 4.64 -10.79 2.60
N ALA A 18 3.70 -11.59 3.10
CA ALA A 18 2.42 -11.89 2.44
C ALA A 18 1.32 -10.85 2.77
N GLN A 19 1.65 -9.80 3.53
CA GLN A 19 0.73 -8.71 3.88
C GLN A 19 1.45 -7.35 3.84
N ARG A 20 0.69 -6.26 4.03
CA ARG A 20 1.20 -4.86 4.00
C ARG A 20 1.28 -4.20 5.38
N ALA A 21 1.48 -4.99 6.44
CA ALA A 21 1.63 -4.48 7.80
C ALA A 21 2.91 -3.63 7.98
N LYS A 22 2.89 -2.65 8.90
CA LYS A 22 4.01 -1.74 9.18
C LYS A 22 5.25 -2.39 9.82
N ASP A 23 5.08 -3.52 10.52
CA ASP A 23 6.12 -4.16 11.34
C ASP A 23 7.07 -5.05 10.49
N ARG A 24 7.53 -4.53 9.34
CA ARG A 24 8.48 -5.17 8.43
C ARG A 24 9.93 -4.88 8.86
N PRO A 25 10.92 -5.70 8.46
CA PRO A 25 12.33 -5.41 8.72
C PRO A 25 12.77 -4.04 8.18
N ASN A 26 12.34 -3.72 6.95
CA ASN A 26 12.50 -2.40 6.35
C ASN A 26 11.13 -1.70 6.33
N ARG A 27 10.99 -0.61 7.10
CA ARG A 27 9.72 0.12 7.31
C ARG A 27 9.42 1.09 6.17
N LEU A 28 9.41 0.59 4.94
CA LEU A 28 9.12 1.36 3.74
C LEU A 28 7.64 1.17 3.35
N GLY A 29 6.90 2.27 3.35
CA GLY A 29 5.54 2.34 2.79
C GLY A 29 5.58 2.78 1.33
N VAL A 30 4.63 2.27 0.53
CA VAL A 30 4.48 2.67 -0.87
C VAL A 30 2.99 2.80 -1.16
N THR A 31 2.62 3.96 -1.69
CA THR A 31 1.24 4.34 -1.98
C THR A 31 1.20 5.04 -3.33
N VAL A 32 0.30 4.59 -4.21
CA VAL A 32 0.06 5.27 -5.49
C VAL A 32 -0.97 6.35 -5.21
N CYS A 33 -0.53 7.60 -5.23
CA CYS A 33 -1.38 8.74 -4.92
C CYS A 33 -1.83 9.46 -6.19
N ARG A 34 -3.05 10.01 -6.18
CA ARG A 34 -3.49 10.94 -7.22
C ARG A 34 -2.92 12.32 -6.94
N VAL A 35 -2.22 12.90 -7.91
CA VAL A 35 -1.74 14.28 -7.86
C VAL A 35 -2.93 15.23 -8.03
N LEU A 36 -3.06 16.17 -7.09
CA LEU A 36 -4.10 17.20 -7.11
C LEU A 36 -3.53 18.54 -7.60
N ARG A 37 -2.33 18.92 -7.12
CA ARG A 37 -1.67 20.19 -7.41
C ARG A 37 -0.17 20.10 -7.13
N VAL A 38 0.62 20.91 -7.85
CA VAL A 38 2.05 21.13 -7.60
C VAL A 38 2.28 22.62 -7.35
N ASP A 39 2.82 22.96 -6.17
CA ASP A 39 3.17 24.33 -5.78
C ASP A 39 4.66 24.42 -5.43
N GLY A 40 5.50 24.76 -6.41
CA GLY A 40 6.96 24.78 -6.21
C GLY A 40 7.48 23.41 -5.79
N SER A 41 7.98 23.29 -4.56
CA SER A 41 8.47 22.02 -3.99
C SER A 41 7.40 21.22 -3.24
N SER A 42 6.15 21.70 -3.20
CA SER A 42 5.03 21.05 -2.52
C SER A 42 4.16 20.26 -3.49
N LEU A 43 3.95 18.98 -3.20
CA LEU A 43 3.07 18.10 -3.97
C LEU A 43 1.82 17.78 -3.16
N HIS A 44 0.66 18.25 -3.62
CA HIS A 44 -0.63 17.95 -3.00
C HIS A 44 -1.21 16.69 -3.62
N VAL A 45 -1.52 15.70 -2.79
CA VAL A 45 -2.00 14.38 -3.23
C VAL A 45 -3.22 13.91 -2.44
N SER A 46 -4.02 13.02 -3.04
CA SER A 46 -5.04 12.25 -2.33
C SER A 46 -4.69 10.76 -2.29
N GLY A 47 -5.10 10.09 -1.22
CA GLY A 47 -4.94 8.64 -1.02
C GLY A 47 -3.65 8.23 -0.30
N LEU A 48 -2.84 9.19 0.18
CA LEU A 48 -1.68 8.91 1.02
C LEU A 48 -2.14 8.41 2.41
N ASP A 49 -1.63 7.25 2.83
CA ASP A 49 -1.94 6.59 4.10
C ASP A 49 -0.79 6.72 5.13
N ALA A 50 -0.05 7.83 5.05
CA ALA A 50 1.03 8.17 5.96
C ALA A 50 0.54 9.12 7.07
N ILE A 51 1.11 8.98 8.27
CA ILE A 51 0.86 9.90 9.38
C ILE A 51 1.62 11.21 9.09
N ASP A 52 1.07 12.34 9.55
CA ASP A 52 1.75 13.64 9.47
C ASP A 52 3.19 13.57 10.01
N GLY A 53 4.11 14.25 9.32
CA GLY A 53 5.55 14.19 9.60
C GLY A 53 6.28 12.91 9.17
N THR A 54 5.61 11.94 8.54
CA THR A 54 6.29 10.75 7.99
C THR A 54 7.32 11.15 6.90
N PRO A 55 8.59 10.74 7.01
CA PRO A 55 9.60 11.09 6.01
C PRO A 55 9.29 10.51 4.62
N VAL A 56 9.37 11.36 3.59
CA VAL A 56 9.33 10.93 2.19
C VAL A 56 10.74 10.55 1.75
N VAL A 57 10.92 9.31 1.31
CA VAL A 57 12.22 8.78 0.88
C VAL A 57 12.43 8.85 -0.63
N ASP A 58 11.34 8.82 -1.41
CA ASP A 58 11.38 8.77 -2.87
C ASP A 58 10.02 9.17 -3.47
N ILE A 59 10.03 9.69 -4.70
CA ILE A 59 8.84 10.00 -5.51
C ILE A 59 9.13 9.59 -6.95
N LYS A 60 8.25 8.77 -7.54
CA LYS A 60 8.36 8.33 -8.94
C LYS A 60 7.00 8.39 -9.65
N PRO A 61 6.96 8.74 -10.95
CA PRO A 61 5.73 8.65 -11.73
C PRO A 61 5.30 7.18 -11.87
N TRP A 62 3.99 6.94 -11.77
CA TRP A 62 3.40 5.66 -12.19
C TRP A 62 3.32 5.62 -13.71
N MET A 63 3.81 4.54 -14.32
CA MET A 63 3.69 4.26 -15.76
C MET A 63 2.88 2.98 -15.92
N VAL A 64 2.03 2.91 -16.94
CA VAL A 64 1.17 1.74 -17.19
C VAL A 64 2.03 0.48 -17.37
N GLU A 65 3.21 0.64 -17.96
CA GLU A 65 4.23 -0.38 -18.20
C GLU A 65 4.85 -0.97 -16.92
N PHE A 66 4.70 -0.28 -15.77
CA PHE A 66 5.11 -0.80 -14.46
C PHE A 66 4.03 -1.60 -13.74
N GLY A 67 2.86 -1.75 -14.36
CA GLY A 67 1.84 -2.69 -13.90
C GLY A 67 2.34 -4.15 -13.85
N PRO A 68 1.63 -5.02 -13.13
CA PRO A 68 1.93 -6.45 -13.15
C PRO A 68 1.95 -7.01 -14.58
N ARG A 69 2.89 -7.92 -14.86
CA ARG A 69 2.97 -8.61 -16.14
C ARG A 69 2.15 -9.91 -16.08
N GLY A 70 1.27 -10.10 -17.07
CA GLY A 70 0.42 -11.30 -17.15
C GLY A 70 -0.81 -11.22 -16.24
N GLU A 71 -1.43 -12.38 -16.02
CA GLU A 71 -2.61 -12.48 -15.15
C GLU A 71 -2.25 -12.20 -13.69
N VAL A 72 -3.03 -11.33 -13.04
CA VAL A 72 -2.86 -11.02 -11.61
C VAL A 72 -3.71 -11.99 -10.80
N VAL A 73 -3.05 -12.75 -9.92
CA VAL A 73 -3.71 -13.64 -8.97
C VAL A 73 -3.49 -13.11 -7.55
N GLN A 74 -4.55 -13.09 -6.74
CA GLN A 74 -4.50 -12.70 -5.34
C GLN A 74 -5.47 -13.55 -4.51
N PRO A 75 -5.22 -13.72 -3.20
CA PRO A 75 -6.12 -14.48 -2.34
C PRO A 75 -7.45 -13.73 -2.13
N SER A 76 -8.54 -14.47 -1.95
CA SER A 76 -9.89 -13.92 -1.78
C SER A 76 -9.99 -12.93 -0.62
N TRP A 77 -9.33 -13.21 0.51
CA TRP A 77 -9.31 -12.33 1.68
C TRP A 77 -8.76 -10.93 1.35
N SER A 78 -7.82 -10.81 0.40
CA SER A 78 -7.29 -9.53 -0.02
C SER A 78 -8.34 -8.74 -0.81
N SER A 79 -9.08 -9.41 -1.70
CA SER A 79 -10.21 -8.80 -2.41
C SER A 79 -11.31 -8.34 -1.44
N GLU A 80 -11.62 -9.15 -0.42
CA GLU A 80 -12.57 -8.79 0.63
C GLU A 80 -12.11 -7.60 1.46
N LEU A 81 -10.85 -7.60 1.88
CA LEU A 81 -10.25 -6.51 2.65
C LEU A 81 -10.34 -5.17 1.90
N MET A 82 -10.15 -5.20 0.59
CA MET A 82 -10.14 -4.01 -0.25
C MET A 82 -11.53 -3.48 -0.60
N LYS A 83 -12.61 -4.18 -0.23
CA LYS A 83 -13.99 -3.67 -0.43
C LYS A 83 -14.16 -2.38 0.38
N GLY A 84 -14.34 -1.25 -0.31
CA GLY A 84 -14.55 0.07 0.31
C GLY A 84 -13.28 0.72 0.89
N TYR A 85 -12.10 0.28 0.46
CA TYR A 85 -10.83 0.87 0.90
C TYR A 85 -10.56 2.26 0.29
N TRP A 86 -11.25 2.60 -0.79
CA TRP A 86 -11.18 3.88 -1.51
C TRP A 86 -12.57 4.39 -1.83
#